data_AF-A0A0H2SND5-F1
#
_entry.id   AF-A0A0H2SND5-F1
#
_cell.length_a   1.000
_cell.length_b   1.000
_cell.length_c   1.000
_cell.angle_alpha   90.00
_cell.angle_beta   90.00
_cell.angle_gamma   90.00
#
_symmetry.space_group_name_H-M   'P 1'
#
loop_
_entity.id
_entity.type
_entity.pdbx_description
1 polymer ?
#
loop_
_entity_poly.entity_id
_entity_poly.type
_entity_poly.pdbx_seq_one_letter_code
_entity_poly.pdbx_strand_id
1 'polypeptide(L)'
;MISTGAKIGPFGIIDMVGMDTVYNIALRNGKINNDEESLKMAEYCKKNYIDKGKKGIKTGEGFYKYPNPAYQNPEFLSANKE
;
A
#
# COMPACT_ATOMS: atom_id res chain seq x y z
N MET A 1 -9.50 -10.15 -5.78
CA MET A 1 -10.81 -9.47 -5.69
C MET A 1 -11.68 -9.84 -6.88
N ILE A 2 -11.32 -9.51 -8.12
CA ILE A 2 -12.10 -9.96 -9.31
C ILE A 2 -11.49 -11.21 -9.97
N SER A 3 -10.24 -11.15 -10.42
CA SER A 3 -9.63 -12.26 -11.19
C SER A 3 -9.32 -13.51 -10.36
N THR A 4 -8.79 -13.33 -9.14
CA THR A 4 -8.34 -14.42 -8.26
C THR A 4 -9.34 -14.80 -7.17
N GLY A 5 -10.45 -14.07 -7.03
CA GLY A 5 -11.37 -14.22 -5.89
C GLY A 5 -10.81 -13.83 -4.52
N ALA A 6 -9.55 -13.34 -4.42
CA ALA A 6 -8.96 -12.93 -3.15
C ALA A 6 -9.76 -11.79 -2.48
N LYS A 7 -10.00 -11.89 -1.17
CA LYS A 7 -10.80 -10.92 -0.39
C LYS A 7 -10.16 -9.53 -0.27
N ILE A 8 -8.84 -9.43 -0.39
CA ILE A 8 -8.07 -8.19 -0.24
C ILE A 8 -7.12 -8.08 -1.43
N GLY A 9 -7.06 -6.89 -2.03
CA GLY A 9 -6.13 -6.59 -3.12
C GLY A 9 -4.71 -6.26 -2.64
N PRO A 10 -3.73 -6.13 -3.56
CA PRO A 10 -2.33 -5.92 -3.20
C PRO A 10 -2.11 -4.70 -2.29
N PHE A 11 -2.80 -3.58 -2.53
CA PHE A 11 -2.69 -2.38 -1.69
C PHE A 11 -3.24 -2.58 -0.27
N GLY A 12 -4.30 -3.37 -0.11
CA GLY A 12 -4.82 -3.70 1.22
C GLY A 12 -3.89 -4.66 1.97
N ILE A 13 -3.20 -5.55 1.26
CA ILE A 13 -2.15 -6.41 1.82
C ILE A 13 -0.95 -5.55 2.27
N ILE A 14 -0.57 -4.54 1.48
CA ILE A 14 0.50 -3.60 1.89
C ILE A 14 0.10 -2.86 3.17
N ASP A 15 -1.13 -2.38 3.30
CA ASP A 15 -1.60 -1.73 4.53
C ASP A 15 -1.59 -2.67 5.74
N MET A 16 -1.80 -3.97 5.52
CA MET A 16 -1.69 -5.00 6.56
C MET A 16 -0.23 -5.24 6.97
N VAL A 17 0.68 -5.34 6.00
CA VAL A 17 2.13 -5.52 6.25
C VAL A 17 2.76 -4.27 6.88
N GLY A 18 2.27 -3.10 6.49
CA GLY A 18 2.70 -1.79 6.98
C GLY A 18 3.76 -1.11 6.12
N MET A 19 3.67 0.21 6.02
CA MET A 19 4.50 1.00 5.09
C MET A 19 5.97 1.06 5.48
N ASP A 20 6.30 0.97 6.78
CA ASP A 20 7.70 0.93 7.24
C ASP A 20 8.43 -0.30 6.66
N THR A 21 7.74 -1.44 6.55
CA THR A 21 8.30 -2.68 6.01
C THR A 21 8.58 -2.54 4.52
N VAL A 22 7.63 -2.01 3.75
CA VAL A 22 7.79 -1.78 2.30
C VAL A 22 8.96 -0.83 2.03
N TYR A 23 9.05 0.26 2.79
CA TYR A 23 10.17 1.19 2.73
C TYR A 23 11.52 0.50 2.95
N ASN A 24 11.64 -0.30 4.00
CA ASN A 24 12.91 -0.95 4.33
C ASN A 24 13.34 -1.99 3.28
N ILE A 25 12.39 -2.72 2.70
CA ILE A 25 12.66 -3.67 1.61
C ILE A 25 13.14 -2.93 0.38
N ALA A 26 12.43 -1.87 -0.04
CA ALA A 26 12.80 -1.07 -1.20
C ALA A 26 14.16 -0.41 -1.02
N LEU A 27 14.43 0.18 0.15
CA LEU A 27 15.72 0.79 0.46
C LEU A 27 16.86 -0.24 0.43
N ARG A 28 16.64 -1.42 1.01
CA ARG A 28 17.63 -2.50 1.01
C ARG A 28 17.95 -2.97 -0.40
N ASN A 29 16.92 -3.25 -1.21
CA ASN A 29 17.09 -3.72 -2.58
C ASN A 29 17.78 -2.69 -3.45
N GLY A 30 17.37 -1.42 -3.34
CA GLY A 30 17.99 -0.31 -4.05
C GLY A 30 19.49 -0.16 -3.74
N LYS A 31 19.87 -0.32 -2.47
CA LYS A 31 21.28 -0.26 -2.04
C LYS A 31 22.12 -1.46 -2.48
N ILE A 32 21.57 -2.68 -2.41
CA ILE A 32 22.32 -3.91 -2.70
C ILE A 32 22.50 -4.10 -4.21
N ASN A 33 21.46 -3.76 -4.99
CA ASN A 33 21.44 -4.01 -6.43
C ASN A 33 21.76 -2.77 -7.28
N ASN A 34 22.06 -1.62 -6.65
CA ASN A 34 22.13 -0.31 -7.31
C ASN A 34 20.88 -0.01 -8.17
N ASP A 35 19.71 -0.37 -7.64
CA ASP A 35 18.42 -0.18 -8.30
C ASP A 35 17.81 1.18 -7.92
N GLU A 36 17.90 2.12 -8.85
CA GLU A 36 17.35 3.47 -8.68
C GLU A 36 15.83 3.50 -8.51
N GLU A 37 15.08 2.58 -9.14
CA GLU A 37 13.63 2.54 -9.02
C GLU A 37 13.21 2.13 -7.61
N SER A 38 13.89 1.12 -7.04
CA SER A 38 13.71 0.72 -5.65
C SER A 38 14.03 1.88 -4.68
N LEU A 39 15.09 2.66 -4.94
CA LEU A 39 15.41 3.84 -4.12
C LEU A 39 14.33 4.94 -4.22
N LYS A 40 13.84 5.23 -5.42
CA LYS A 40 12.73 6.18 -5.65
C LYS A 40 11.44 5.73 -4.96
N MET A 41 11.14 4.43 -5.00
CA MET A 41 10.00 3.86 -4.29
C MET A 41 10.14 4.02 -2.77
N ALA A 42 11.34 3.78 -2.21
CA ALA A 42 11.60 3.99 -0.79
C ALA A 42 11.37 5.47 -0.40
N GLU A 43 11.92 6.41 -1.16
CA GLU A 43 11.71 7.84 -0.90
C GLU A 43 10.22 8.22 -0.98
N TYR A 44 9.51 7.71 -1.98
CA TYR A 44 8.07 7.94 -2.16
C TYR A 44 7.26 7.43 -0.97
N CYS A 45 7.51 6.18 -0.52
CA CYS A 45 6.87 5.59 0.65
C CYS A 45 7.15 6.42 1.91
N LYS A 46 8.39 6.87 2.09
CA LYS A 46 8.76 7.69 3.25
C LYS A 46 7.99 9.01 3.27
N LYS A 47 8.08 9.78 2.19
CA LYS A 47 7.53 11.14 2.09
C LYS A 47 5.99 11.16 2.10
N ASN A 48 5.35 10.23 1.40
CA ASN A 48 3.91 10.30 1.18
C ASN A 48 3.08 9.55 2.21
N TYR A 49 3.70 8.63 2.95
CA TYR A 49 2.99 7.76 3.89
C TYR A 49 3.61 7.79 5.27
N ILE A 50 4.86 7.37 5.43
CA ILE A 50 5.49 7.19 6.75
C ILE A 50 5.57 8.51 7.52
N ASP A 51 6.10 9.57 6.89
CA ASP A 51 6.28 10.87 7.53
C ASP A 51 4.93 11.57 7.81
N LYS A 52 3.86 11.13 7.14
CA LYS A 52 2.48 11.61 7.37
C LYS A 52 1.69 10.73 8.35
N GLY A 53 2.32 9.72 8.95
CA GLY A 53 1.67 8.78 9.87
C GLY A 53 0.74 7.77 9.20
N LYS A 54 0.71 7.68 7.86
CA LYS A 54 -0.15 6.77 7.09
C LYS A 54 0.53 5.41 6.87
N LYS A 55 0.72 4.65 7.94
CA LYS A 55 1.55 3.44 7.96
C LYS A 55 0.77 2.14 7.72
N GLY A 56 -0.51 2.21 7.36
CA GLY A 56 -1.39 1.07 7.14
C GLY A 56 -2.41 0.89 8.27
N ILE A 57 -2.88 -0.35 8.45
CA ILE A 57 -3.97 -0.69 9.38
C ILE A 57 -3.64 -0.25 10.81
N LYS A 58 -2.40 -0.44 11.26
CA LYS A 58 -1.96 -0.12 12.63
C LYS A 58 -2.09 1.36 13.01
N THR A 59 -2.10 2.26 12.03
CA THR A 59 -2.25 3.71 12.23
C THR A 59 -3.61 4.23 11.75
N GLY A 60 -4.52 3.35 11.33
CA GLY A 60 -5.85 3.72 10.83
C GLY A 60 -5.88 4.23 9.39
N GLU A 61 -4.72 4.45 8.75
CA GLU A 61 -4.65 4.91 7.37
C GLU A 61 -3.34 4.45 6.69
N GLY A 62 -3.46 4.03 5.43
CA GLY A 62 -2.36 3.76 4.51
C GLY A 62 -2.81 4.11 3.08
N PHE A 63 -2.95 3.11 2.20
CA PHE A 63 -3.68 3.22 0.94
C PHE A 63 -5.18 3.42 1.16
N TYR A 64 -5.74 2.77 2.19
CA TYR A 64 -7.13 2.91 2.59
C TYR A 64 -7.25 3.50 3.99
N LYS A 65 -8.45 3.98 4.33
CA LYS A 65 -8.81 4.42 5.69
C LYS A 65 -9.51 3.28 6.43
N TYR A 66 -9.19 3.10 7.70
CA TYR A 66 -9.70 2.02 8.55
C TYR A 66 -10.50 2.61 9.72
N PRO A 67 -11.49 1.87 10.28
CA PRO A 67 -11.79 0.44 10.09
C PRO A 67 -12.63 0.08 8.86
N ASN A 68 -13.12 1.06 8.10
CA ASN A 68 -14.04 0.87 6.98
C ASN A 68 -13.37 1.18 5.61
N PRO A 69 -12.42 0.34 5.14
CA PRO A 69 -11.72 0.59 3.89
C PRO A 69 -12.64 0.48 2.67
N ALA A 70 -12.39 1.31 1.66
CA ALA A 70 -13.21 1.40 0.46
C ALA A 70 -13.40 0.06 -0.25
N TYR A 71 -12.39 -0.82 -0.24
CA TYR A 71 -12.47 -2.14 -0.89
C TYR A 71 -13.48 -3.12 -0.26
N GLN A 72 -14.01 -2.81 0.93
CA GLN A 72 -15.11 -3.59 1.51
C GLN A 72 -16.48 -3.21 0.94
N ASN A 73 -16.59 -2.06 0.27
CA ASN A 73 -17.82 -1.69 -0.42
C ASN A 73 -18.02 -2.65 -1.61
N PRO A 74 -19.17 -3.35 -1.72
CA PRO A 74 -19.47 -4.19 -2.88
C PRO A 74 -19.35 -3.46 -4.23
N GLU A 75 -19.61 -2.15 -4.24
CA GLU A 75 -19.52 -1.29 -5.42
C GLU A 75 -18.11 -0.73 -5.66
N PHE A 76 -17.09 -1.12 -4.88
CA PHE A 76 -15.74 -0.56 -5.01
C PHE A 76 -15.11 -0.79 -6.39
N LEU A 77 -15.44 -1.91 -7.03
CA LEU A 77 -14.90 -2.30 -8.34
C LEU A 77 -15.99 -2.37 -9.42
N SER A 78 -17.23 -1.98 -9.12
CA SER A 78 -18.22 -1.79 -10.17
C SER A 78 -17.79 -0.55 -10.94
N ALA A 79 -17.29 -0.77 -12.16
CA ALA A 79 -17.11 0.32 -13.09
C ALA A 79 -18.48 0.99 -13.26
N ASN A 80 -18.56 2.30 -13.06
CA ASN A 80 -19.69 3.10 -13.53
C ASN A 80 -19.91 2.73 -14.99
N LYS A 81 -20.96 1.95 -15.25
CA LYS A 81 -21.50 1.72 -16.58
C LYS A 81 -22.29 2.98 -16.92
N GLU A 82 -21.60 4.04 -17.30
CA GLU A 82 -22.19 5.12 -18.11
C GLU A 82 -21.89 4.85 -19.58
#